data_AF-A0A2X2KLZ6-F1
#
_entry.id   AF-A0A2X2KLZ6-F1
#
_cell.length_a   1.000
_cell.length_b   1.000
_cell.length_c   1.000
_cell.angle_alpha   90.00
_cell.angle_beta   90.00
_cell.angle_gamma   90.00
#
_symmetry.space_group_name_H-M   'P 1'
#
loop_
_entity.id
_entity.type
_entity.pdbx_description
1 polymer ?
#
loop_
_entity_poly.entity_id
_entity_poly.type
_entity_poly.pdbx_seq_one_letter_code
_entity_poly.pdbx_strand_id
1 'polypeptide(L)'
;MSTALLDAVVKKNRVRLIPFMLALYVLAFLDRSNIGFAKQTYQIDTGLSNEAYALGAGIFFVVYAFLGVPANLGNDSNLLIVFYVQIMPDDFVMQLHRF
;
A
#
# COMPACT_ATOMS: atom_id res chain seq x y z
N MET A 1 -4.26 24.57 29.88
CA MET A 1 -5.16 23.84 28.97
C MET A 1 -5.73 22.65 29.74
N SER A 2 -7.06 22.52 29.87
CA SER A 2 -7.66 21.45 30.67
C SER A 2 -7.56 20.11 29.95
N THR A 3 -6.97 19.11 30.59
CA THR A 3 -6.82 17.74 30.04
C THR A 3 -8.17 17.10 29.73
N ALA A 4 -9.20 17.41 30.51
CA ALA A 4 -10.57 16.95 30.29
C ALA A 4 -11.18 17.43 28.95
N LEU A 5 -10.87 18.67 28.53
CA LEU A 5 -11.31 19.18 27.22
C LEU A 5 -10.59 18.44 26.07
N LEU A 6 -9.29 18.20 26.23
CA LEU A 6 -8.48 17.47 25.25
C LEU A 6 -9.04 16.05 25.04
N ASP A 7 -9.32 15.32 26.13
CA ASP A 7 -9.83 13.95 26.07
C ASP A 7 -11.21 13.87 25.39
N ALA A 8 -12.07 14.86 25.65
CA ALA A 8 -13.37 14.96 25.00
C ALA A 8 -13.24 15.18 23.48
N VAL A 9 -12.32 16.04 23.05
CA VAL A 9 -12.03 16.30 21.63
C VAL A 9 -11.43 15.06 20.96
N VAL A 10 -10.47 14.40 21.61
CA VAL A 10 -9.84 13.17 21.09
C VAL A 10 -10.89 12.07 20.93
N LYS A 11 -11.76 11.85 21.92
CA LYS A 11 -12.82 10.82 21.84
C LYS A 11 -13.80 11.11 20.70
N LYS A 12 -14.21 12.38 20.55
CA LYS A 12 -15.13 12.81 19.48
C LYS A 12 -14.53 12.60 18.09
N ASN A 13 -13.25 12.94 17.91
CA ASN A 13 -12.55 12.74 16.64
C ASN A 13 -12.33 11.25 16.37
N ARG A 14 -11.93 10.47 17.38
CA ARG A 14 -11.67 9.03 17.24
C ARG A 14 -12.90 8.26 16.74
N VAL A 15 -14.08 8.54 17.28
CA VAL A 15 -15.33 7.89 16.86
C VAL A 15 -15.73 8.24 15.42
N ARG A 16 -15.23 9.35 14.85
CA ARG A 16 -15.49 9.74 13.46
C ARG A 16 -14.40 9.22 12.51
N LEU A 17 -13.14 9.35 12.91
CA LEU A 17 -11.97 9.05 12.09
C LEU A 17 -11.72 7.55 11.97
N ILE A 18 -11.86 6.77 13.06
CA ILE A 18 -11.62 5.31 13.01
C ILE A 18 -12.51 4.61 11.97
N PRO A 19 -13.85 4.77 11.98
CA PRO A 19 -14.68 4.08 10.99
C PRO A 19 -14.40 4.56 9.56
N PHE A 20 -14.07 5.84 9.36
CA PHE A 20 -13.67 6.35 8.06
C PHE A 20 -12.35 5.75 7.57
N MET A 21 -11.33 5.66 8.44
CA MET A 21 -10.06 5.00 8.11
C MET A 21 -10.26 3.51 7.84
N LEU A 22 -11.13 2.83 8.58
CA LEU A 22 -11.46 1.43 8.35
C LEU A 22 -12.16 1.22 7.00
N ALA A 23 -13.08 2.12 6.63
CA ALA A 23 -13.72 2.07 5.32
C ALA A 23 -12.70 2.30 4.18
N LEU A 24 -11.81 3.28 4.31
CA LEU A 24 -10.73 3.52 3.35
C LEU A 24 -9.78 2.32 3.27
N TYR A 25 -9.47 1.68 4.40
CA TYR A 25 -8.66 0.48 4.43
C TYR A 25 -9.31 -0.68 3.66
N VAL A 26 -10.62 -0.91 3.84
CA VAL A 26 -11.37 -1.92 3.09
C VAL A 26 -11.41 -1.58 1.59
N LEU A 27 -11.64 -0.32 1.24
CA LEU A 27 -11.64 0.13 -0.15
C LEU A 27 -10.28 -0.06 -0.81
N ALA A 28 -9.19 0.28 -0.12
CA ALA A 28 -7.83 0.04 -0.60
C ALA A 28 -7.54 -1.46 -0.80
N PHE A 29 -8.07 -2.32 0.08
CA PHE A 29 -7.96 -3.77 -0.07
C PHE A 29 -8.74 -4.29 -1.29
N LEU A 30 -9.95 -3.77 -1.53
CA LEU A 30 -10.77 -4.13 -2.70
C LEU A 30 -10.13 -3.65 -4.01
N ASP A 31 -9.62 -2.42 -4.04
CA ASP A 31 -8.94 -1.85 -5.21
C ASP A 31 -7.73 -2.69 -5.62
N ARG A 32 -6.93 -3.10 -4.63
CA ARG A 32 -5.80 -4.02 -4.83
C ARG A 32 -6.25 -5.37 -5.40
N SER A 33 -7.29 -5.98 -4.82
CA SER A 33 -7.82 -7.26 -5.30
C SER A 33 -8.32 -7.16 -6.75
N ASN A 34 -8.97 -6.05 -7.11
CA ASN A 34 -9.48 -5.81 -8.46
C ASN A 34 -8.36 -5.66 -9.50
N ILE A 35 -7.24 -5.03 -9.16
CA ILE A 35 -6.06 -4.94 -10.03
C ILE A 35 -5.50 -6.34 -10.36
N GLY A 36 -5.47 -7.25 -9.39
CA GLY A 36 -5.03 -8.63 -9.59
C GLY A 36 -5.87 -9.38 -10.65
N PHE A 37 -7.20 -9.18 -10.63
CA PHE A 37 -8.09 -9.75 -11.65
C PHE A 37 -7.97 -9.05 -13.01
N ALA A 38 -7.85 -7.72 -13.02
CA ALA A 38 -7.72 -6.94 -14.26
C ALA A 38 -6.45 -7.30 -15.04
N LYS A 39 -5.35 -7.63 -14.36
CA LYS A 39 -4.07 -8.01 -14.98
C LYS A 39 -4.24 -9.11 -16.04
N GLN A 40 -5.01 -10.17 -15.74
CA GLN A 40 -5.16 -11.30 -16.66
C GLN A 40 -5.81 -10.89 -17.98
N THR A 41 -6.89 -10.10 -17.91
CA THR A 41 -7.56 -9.58 -19.11
C THR A 41 -6.67 -8.61 -19.88
N TYR A 42 -6.01 -7.67 -19.19
CA TYR A 42 -5.10 -6.72 -19.83
C TYR A 42 -3.91 -7.39 -20.52
N GLN A 43 -3.34 -8.46 -19.94
CA GLN A 43 -2.24 -9.20 -20.58
C GLN A 43 -2.69 -9.92 -21.85
N ILE A 44 -3.92 -10.44 -21.87
CA ILE A 44 -4.51 -11.08 -23.07
C ILE A 44 -4.72 -10.03 -24.17
N ASP A 45 -5.25 -8.86 -23.81
CA ASP A 45 -5.58 -7.81 -24.79
C ASP A 45 -4.33 -7.10 -25.34
N THR A 46 -3.27 -6.99 -24.53
CA THR A 46 -2.01 -6.30 -24.92
C THR A 46 -0.93 -7.24 -25.44
N GLY A 47 -1.09 -8.56 -25.26
CA GLY A 47 -0.06 -9.56 -25.57
C GLY A 47 1.18 -9.46 -24.66
N LEU A 48 1.08 -8.80 -23.50
CA LEU A 48 2.20 -8.58 -22.61
C LEU A 48 2.62 -9.87 -21.90
N SER A 49 3.85 -10.31 -22.15
CA SER A 49 4.40 -11.52 -21.54
C SER A 49 4.58 -11.38 -20.03
N ASN A 50 4.62 -12.52 -19.33
CA ASN A 50 4.83 -12.55 -17.88
C ASN A 50 6.18 -11.97 -17.47
N GLU A 51 7.21 -12.17 -18.29
CA GLU A 51 8.57 -11.66 -18.06
C GLU A 51 8.61 -10.14 -18.18
N ALA A 52 7.91 -9.57 -19.17
CA ALA A 52 7.82 -8.12 -19.34
C ALA A 52 7.08 -7.45 -18.18
N TYR A 53 6.01 -8.09 -17.67
CA TYR A 53 5.32 -7.63 -16.48
C TYR A 53 6.23 -7.68 -15.24
N ALA A 54 6.95 -8.79 -15.04
CA ALA A 54 7.89 -8.95 -13.93
C ALA A 54 9.06 -7.96 -13.99
N LEU A 55 9.54 -7.62 -15.19
CA LEU A 55 10.57 -6.61 -15.40
C LEU A 55 10.08 -5.20 -15.03
N GLY A 56 8.91 -4.78 -15.53
CA GLY A 56 8.33 -3.48 -15.20
C GLY A 56 8.05 -3.34 -13.70
N ALA A 57 7.59 -4.45 -13.10
CA ALA A 57 7.47 -4.62 -11.68
C ALA A 57 8.82 -4.39 -10.94
N GLY A 58 9.88 -5.12 -11.30
CA GLY A 58 11.19 -4.98 -10.68
C GLY A 58 11.77 -3.57 -10.77
N ILE A 59 11.60 -2.89 -11.91
CA ILE A 59 12.06 -1.50 -12.09
C ILE A 59 11.30 -0.54 -11.16
N PHE A 60 9.97 -0.69 -11.07
CA PHE A 60 9.15 0.12 -10.17
C PHE A 60 9.59 -0.05 -8.70
N PHE A 61 9.89 -1.28 -8.28
CA PHE A 61 10.40 -1.57 -6.93
C PHE A 61 11.72 -0.84 -6.67
N VAL A 62 12.69 -0.91 -7.59
CA VAL A 62 14.00 -0.27 -7.42
C VAL A 62 13.85 1.25 -7.33
N VAL A 63 13.05 1.86 -8.20
CA VAL A 63 12.79 3.31 -8.19
C VAL A 63 12.10 3.72 -6.89
N TYR A 64 11.08 2.97 -6.46
CA TYR A 64 10.36 3.24 -5.23
C TYR A 64 11.28 3.10 -4.00
N ALA A 65 12.11 2.06 -3.92
CA ALA A 65 13.05 1.88 -2.84
C ALA A 65 14.06 3.04 -2.79
N PHE A 66 14.61 3.46 -3.94
CA PHE A 66 15.56 4.56 -4.01
C PHE A 66 14.96 5.92 -3.62
N LEU A 67 13.70 6.17 -3.94
CA LEU A 67 13.03 7.44 -3.61
C LEU A 67 12.38 7.43 -2.22
N GLY A 68 11.90 6.27 -1.76
CA GLY A 68 11.22 6.11 -0.48
C GLY A 68 12.15 6.02 0.73
N VAL A 69 13.31 5.38 0.58
CA VAL A 69 14.33 5.27 1.64
C VAL A 69 14.83 6.65 2.12
N PRO A 70 15.25 7.59 1.26
CA PRO A 70 15.68 8.92 1.69
C PRO A 70 14.55 9.78 2.28
N ALA A 71 13.30 9.57 1.88
CA ALA A 71 12.15 10.32 2.42
C ALA A 71 11.82 9.98 3.89
N ASN A 72 12.15 8.77 4.34
CA ASN A 72 11.81 8.28 5.69
C ASN A 72 13.02 8.14 6.64
N LEU A 73 14.26 8.32 6.16
CA LEU A 73 15.50 8.18 6.97
C LEU A 73 15.60 9.15 8.16
N GLY A 74 14.72 10.15 8.26
CA GLY A 74 14.68 11.12 9.37
C GLY A 74 13.66 10.85 10.48
N ASN A 75 12.74 9.88 10.33
CA ASN A 75 11.63 9.69 11.27
C ASN A 75 11.32 8.20 11.49
N ASP A 76 11.75 7.66 12.64
CA ASP A 76 11.43 6.35 13.21
C ASP A 76 11.51 5.10 12.30
N SER A 77 12.43 4.20 12.64
CA SER A 77 12.68 2.90 11.98
C SER A 77 11.44 1.99 11.86
N ASN A 78 10.43 2.18 12.71
CA ASN A 78 9.18 1.43 12.69
C ASN A 78 8.29 1.80 11.50
N LEU A 79 8.43 3.01 10.93
CA LEU A 79 7.71 3.40 9.71
C LEU A 79 8.20 2.56 8.52
N LEU A 80 9.50 2.30 8.39
CA LEU A 80 10.06 1.58 7.25
C LEU A 80 9.46 0.16 7.09
N ILE A 81 9.18 -0.54 8.19
CA ILE A 81 8.50 -1.85 8.18
C ILE A 81 7.04 -1.71 7.73
N VAL A 82 6.35 -0.66 8.19
CA VAL A 82 4.95 -0.39 7.80
C VAL A 82 4.87 -0.02 6.31
N PHE A 83 5.82 0.77 5.79
CA PHE A 83 5.93 1.09 4.36
C PHE A 83 6.27 -0.15 3.52
N TYR A 84 7.17 -1.00 3.99
CA TYR A 84 7.53 -2.25 3.30
C TYR A 84 6.36 -3.24 3.24
N VAL A 85 5.55 -3.35 4.29
CA VAL A 85 4.40 -4.28 4.36
C VAL A 85 3.12 -3.70 3.76
N GLN A 86 2.92 -2.37 3.77
CA GLN A 86 1.69 -1.74 3.27
C GLN A 86 1.79 -1.21 1.84
N ILE A 87 3.00 -0.86 1.35
CA ILE A 87 3.18 -0.26 0.01
C ILE A 87 3.84 -1.22 -0.97
N MET A 88 4.59 -2.23 -0.52
CA MET A 88 4.92 -3.34 -1.42
C MET A 88 3.58 -4.00 -1.84
N PRO A 89 3.30 -4.14 -3.14
CA PRO A 89 2.10 -4.85 -3.55
C PRO A 89 2.28 -6.29 -3.08
N ASP A 90 1.41 -6.79 -2.22
CA ASP A 90 1.33 -8.21 -1.89
C ASP A 90 1.05 -8.99 -3.19
N ASP A 91 0.53 -8.35 -4.23
CA ASP A 91 0.54 -8.83 -5.62
C ASP A 91 1.94 -9.15 -6.16
N PHE A 92 2.99 -8.40 -5.84
CA PHE A 92 4.36 -8.71 -6.25
C PHE A 92 4.90 -9.94 -5.54
N VAL A 93 4.69 -10.02 -4.21
CA VAL A 93 5.13 -11.16 -3.40
C VAL A 93 4.36 -12.42 -3.79
N MET A 94 3.05 -12.28 -4.04
CA MET A 94 2.17 -13.37 -4.45
C MET A 94 2.41 -13.81 -5.90
N GLN A 95 2.83 -12.90 -6.79
CA GLN A 95 3.24 -13.24 -8.16
C GLN A 95 4.63 -13.87 -8.21
N LEU A 96 5.58 -13.47 -7.35
CA LEU A 96 6.90 -14.11 -7.25
C LEU A 96 6.80 -15.59 -6.83
N HIS A 97 5.81 -15.93 -6.00
CA HIS A 97 5.52 -17.32 -5.62
C HIS A 97 4.74 -18.12 -6.68
N ARG A 98 4.27 -17.48 -7.76
CA ARG A 98 3.50 -18.09 -8.84
C ARG A 98 4.27 -18.14 -10.17
N PHE A 99 5.57 -17.82 -10.13
CA PHE A 99 6.54 -18.09 -11.19
C PHE A 99 7.40 -19.31 -10.81
#